data_AF-A0A7S1U5W0-F1
#
_entry.id   AF-A0A7S1U5W0-F1
#
_cell.length_a   1.000
_cell.length_b   1.000
_cell.length_c   1.000
_cell.angle_alpha   90.00
_cell.angle_beta   90.00
_cell.angle_gamma   90.00
#
_symmetry.space_group_name_H-M   'P 1'
#
loop_
_entity.id
_entity.type
_entity.pdbx_description
1 polymer ?
#
loop_
_entity_poly.entity_id
_entity_poly.type
_entity_poly.pdbx_seq_one_letter_code
_entity_poly.pdbx_strand_id
1 'polypeptide(L)'
;EKAPHTLVAGAVLAALEALPWLELRGQAEARATGKRDPTREDEAAYLGHLRARRRVSAGTLAGVWLGAAAIPLDWMETWQTYPRPLLYGAAIGRLVGVLAHLVLACVDLM
;
A
#
# COMPACT_ATOMS: atom_id res chain seq x y z
N GLU A 1 8.34 -7.32 27.22
CA GLU A 1 7.75 -8.29 26.27
C GLU A 1 7.37 -7.57 24.97
N LYS A 2 8.30 -7.42 24.00
CA LYS A 2 8.08 -6.63 22.76
C LYS A 2 7.66 -7.49 21.55
N ALA A 3 7.83 -8.81 21.65
CA ALA A 3 7.51 -9.79 20.61
C ALA A 3 6.06 -9.71 20.06
N PRO A 4 4.99 -9.59 20.89
CA PRO A 4 3.63 -9.55 20.35
C PRO A 4 3.36 -8.30 19.51
N HIS A 5 3.94 -7.15 19.87
CA HIS A 5 3.75 -5.90 19.12
C HIS A 5 4.44 -5.93 17.76
N THR A 6 5.59 -6.58 17.65
CA THR A 6 6.27 -6.80 16.37
C THR A 6 5.42 -7.67 15.43
N LEU A 7 4.82 -8.74 15.95
CA LEU A 7 3.96 -9.62 15.16
C LEU A 7 2.71 -8.88 14.66
N VAL A 8 2.04 -8.12 15.53
CA VAL A 8 0.87 -7.32 15.15
C VAL A 8 1.24 -6.26 14.12
N ALA A 9 2.36 -5.56 14.30
CA ALA A 9 2.79 -4.56 13.33
C ALA A 9 3.13 -5.17 11.98
N GLY A 10 3.85 -6.31 11.97
CA GLY A 10 4.13 -7.09 10.77
C GLY A 10 2.85 -7.54 10.08
N ALA A 11 1.85 -8.02 10.82
CA ALA A 11 0.56 -8.42 10.28
C ALA A 11 -0.21 -7.24 9.66
N VAL A 12 -0.22 -6.06 10.29
CA VAL A 12 -0.85 -4.85 9.75
C VAL A 12 -0.15 -4.40 8.46
N LEU A 13 1.19 -4.34 8.45
CA LEU A 13 1.95 -3.99 7.25
C LEU A 13 1.73 -4.98 6.11
N ALA A 14 1.72 -6.28 6.44
CA ALA A 14 1.41 -7.34 5.48
C ALA A 14 -0.02 -7.19 4.94
N ALA A 15 -1.00 -6.86 5.78
CA ALA A 15 -2.39 -6.64 5.36
C ALA A 15 -2.53 -5.43 4.42
N LEU A 16 -1.81 -4.33 4.70
CA LEU A 16 -1.80 -3.15 3.83
C LEU A 16 -1.26 -3.48 2.43
N GLU A 17 -0.29 -4.39 2.32
CA GLU A 17 0.27 -4.84 1.05
C GLU A 17 -0.47 -6.04 0.43
N ALA A 18 -1.21 -6.83 1.20
CA ALA A 18 -1.95 -8.01 0.72
C ALA A 18 -3.17 -7.65 -0.14
N LEU A 19 -3.83 -6.53 0.15
CA LEU A 19 -4.99 -6.02 -0.61
C LEU A 19 -4.71 -5.91 -2.12
N PRO A 20 -3.64 -5.21 -2.55
CA PRO A 20 -3.18 -5.22 -3.94
C PRO A 20 -3.08 -6.60 -4.60
N TRP A 21 -2.60 -7.61 -3.86
CA TRP A 21 -2.34 -8.94 -4.39
C TRP A 21 -3.60 -9.78 -4.56
N LEU A 22 -4.57 -9.65 -3.66
CA LEU A 22 -5.83 -10.40 -3.73
C LEU A 22 -6.63 -10.05 -4.99
N GLU A 23 -6.67 -8.77 -5.33
CA GLU A 23 -7.35 -8.27 -6.52
C GLU A 23 -6.66 -8.71 -7.82
N LEU A 24 -5.31 -8.73 -7.86
CA LEU A 24 -4.55 -9.29 -9.00
C LEU A 24 -4.90 -10.74 -9.24
N ARG A 25 -4.94 -11.51 -8.15
CA ARG A 25 -5.23 -12.93 -8.20
C ARG A 25 -6.63 -13.18 -8.78
N GLY A 26 -7.64 -12.45 -8.30
CA GLY A 26 -8.99 -12.56 -8.85
C GLY A 26 -9.07 -12.24 -10.35
N GLN A 27 -8.29 -11.26 -10.83
CA GLN A 27 -8.25 -10.91 -12.25
C GLN A 27 -7.47 -11.92 -13.11
N ALA A 28 -6.38 -12.48 -12.57
CA ALA A 28 -5.60 -13.54 -13.23
C ALA A 28 -6.43 -14.82 -13.36
N GLU A 29 -7.16 -15.20 -12.31
CA GLU A 29 -8.07 -16.35 -12.32
C GLU A 29 -9.20 -16.15 -13.35
N ALA A 30 -9.76 -14.94 -13.45
CA ALA A 30 -10.78 -14.59 -14.44
C ALA A 30 -10.27 -14.69 -15.91
N ARG A 31 -8.99 -14.36 -16.16
CA ARG A 31 -8.34 -14.57 -17.46
C ARG A 31 -8.06 -16.04 -17.74
N ALA A 32 -7.55 -16.78 -16.75
CA ALA A 32 -7.19 -18.19 -16.89
C ALA A 32 -8.40 -19.10 -17.21
N THR A 33 -9.59 -18.72 -16.75
CA THR A 33 -10.84 -19.42 -17.07
C THR A 33 -11.40 -19.09 -18.46
N GLY A 34 -10.72 -18.26 -19.26
CA GLY A 34 -11.19 -17.84 -20.59
C GLY A 34 -12.50 -17.03 -20.54
N LYS A 35 -12.93 -16.61 -19.35
CA LYS A 35 -14.20 -15.92 -19.11
C LYS A 35 -14.14 -14.44 -19.51
N ARG A 36 -12.97 -13.95 -19.90
CA ARG A 36 -12.69 -12.55 -20.21
C ARG A 36 -11.89 -12.42 -21.50
N ASP A 37 -12.50 -11.85 -22.52
CA ASP A 37 -11.91 -11.58 -23.83
C ASP A 37 -11.04 -10.31 -23.75
N PRO A 38 -9.75 -10.30 -24.14
CA PRO A 38 -8.86 -9.17 -23.88
C PRO A 38 -9.11 -8.03 -24.89
N THR A 39 -10.08 -7.17 -24.59
CA THR A 39 -10.26 -5.91 -25.29
C THR A 39 -9.21 -4.89 -24.85
N ARG A 40 -8.93 -3.86 -25.67
CA ARG A 40 -8.04 -2.73 -25.33
C ARG A 40 -8.43 -2.03 -24.02
N GLU A 41 -9.71 -2.04 -23.69
CA GLU A 41 -10.26 -1.46 -22.46
C GLU A 41 -9.83 -2.24 -21.22
N ASP A 42 -9.74 -3.57 -21.31
CA ASP A 42 -9.25 -4.43 -20.23
C ASP A 42 -7.75 -4.28 -19.98
N GLU A 43 -6.97 -4.02 -21.03
CA GLU A 43 -5.54 -3.72 -20.91
C GLU A 43 -5.31 -2.37 -20.21
N ALA A 44 -6.06 -1.33 -20.59
CA ALA A 44 -6.00 -0.03 -19.95
C ALA A 44 -6.39 -0.10 -18.46
N ALA A 45 -7.45 -0.86 -18.14
CA ALA A 45 -7.86 -1.10 -16.75
C ALA A 45 -6.77 -1.83 -15.95
N TYR A 46 -6.16 -2.88 -16.52
CA TYR A 46 -5.06 -3.61 -15.88
C TYR A 46 -3.86 -2.70 -15.58
N LEU A 47 -3.44 -1.90 -16.56
CA LEU A 47 -2.35 -0.93 -16.39
C LEU A 47 -2.70 0.14 -15.36
N GLY A 48 -3.95 0.60 -15.32
CA GLY A 48 -4.48 1.49 -14.28
C GLY A 48 -4.31 0.91 -12.87
N HIS A 49 -4.73 -0.35 -12.68
CA HIS A 49 -4.55 -1.06 -11.42
C HIS A 49 -3.08 -1.24 -11.03
N LEU A 50 -2.20 -1.57 -11.98
CA LEU A 50 -0.76 -1.68 -11.69
C LEU A 50 -0.14 -0.35 -11.26
N ARG A 51 -0.50 0.75 -11.93
CA ARG A 51 -0.04 2.10 -11.59
C ARG A 51 -0.52 2.52 -10.20
N ALA A 52 -1.78 2.22 -9.87
CA ALA A 52 -2.36 2.46 -8.55
C ALA A 52 -1.53 1.74 -7.46
N ARG A 53 -1.31 0.43 -7.63
CA ARG A 53 -0.56 -0.40 -6.68
C ARG A 53 0.86 0.10 -6.46
N ARG A 54 1.58 0.39 -7.55
CA ARG A 54 2.96 0.89 -7.45
C ARG A 54 3.03 2.18 -6.61
N ARG A 55 2.10 3.11 -6.82
CA ARG A 55 2.04 4.38 -6.08
C ARG A 55 1.67 4.16 -4.61
N VAL A 56 0.68 3.30 -4.36
CA VAL A 56 0.21 2.97 -3.01
C VAL A 56 1.30 2.25 -2.21
N SER A 57 1.91 1.19 -2.74
CA SER A 57 3.00 0.46 -2.05
C SER A 57 4.24 1.34 -1.87
N ALA A 58 4.63 2.14 -2.87
CA ALA A 58 5.74 3.08 -2.71
C ALA A 58 5.46 4.11 -1.61
N GLY A 59 4.23 4.64 -1.54
CA GLY A 59 3.78 5.53 -0.48
C GLY A 59 3.82 4.86 0.89
N THR A 60 3.24 3.66 1.04
CA THR A 60 3.26 2.89 2.29
C THR A 60 4.70 2.64 2.76
N LEU A 61 5.58 2.16 1.88
CA LEU A 61 6.98 1.88 2.21
C LEU A 61 7.72 3.15 2.62
N ALA A 62 7.60 4.23 1.85
CA ALA A 62 8.20 5.51 2.20
C ALA A 62 7.70 6.01 3.56
N GLY A 63 6.40 5.92 3.81
CA GLY A 63 5.78 6.27 5.07
C GLY A 63 6.30 5.43 6.25
N VAL A 64 6.44 4.10 6.08
CA VAL A 64 7.05 3.22 7.08
C VAL A 64 8.47 3.65 7.41
N TRP A 65 9.28 3.94 6.39
CA TRP A 65 10.66 4.38 6.57
C TRP A 65 10.74 5.72 7.33
N LEU A 66 9.87 6.68 6.99
CA LEU A 66 9.77 7.94 7.72
C LEU A 66 9.32 7.74 9.18
N GLY A 67 8.36 6.85 9.41
CA GLY A 67 7.93 6.47 10.75
C GLY A 67 9.05 5.80 11.56
N ALA A 68 9.83 4.92 10.93
CA ALA A 68 10.99 4.29 11.56
C ALA A 68 12.08 5.31 11.92
N ALA A 69 12.30 6.32 11.07
CA ALA A 69 13.22 7.42 11.33
C ALA A 69 12.79 8.31 12.51
N ALA A 70 11.49 8.34 12.86
CA ALA A 70 11.00 9.07 14.01
C ALA A 70 11.33 8.40 15.35
N ILE A 71 11.56 7.07 15.38
CA ILE A 71 11.86 6.34 16.61
C ILE A 71 13.10 6.88 17.35
N PRO A 72 14.26 7.10 16.70
CA PRO A 72 15.46 7.61 17.38
C PRO A 72 15.43 9.11 17.69
N LEU A 73 14.44 9.88 17.22
CA LEU A 73 14.43 11.34 17.34
C LEU A 73 14.15 11.80 18.78
N ASP A 74 13.24 11.13 19.48
CA ASP A 74 12.90 11.36 20.89
C ASP A 74 12.38 10.07 21.55
N TRP A 75 13.32 9.19 21.89
CA TRP A 75 13.05 7.83 22.39
C TRP A 75 12.27 7.81 23.73
N MET A 76 12.16 8.94 24.42
CA MET A 76 11.48 9.04 25.72
C MET A 76 9.97 9.26 25.56
N GLU A 77 9.52 9.68 24.38
CA GLU A 77 8.11 9.93 24.13
C GLU A 77 7.34 8.65 23.84
N THR A 78 6.19 8.52 24.48
CA THR A 78 5.38 7.30 24.38
C THR A 78 4.87 7.09 22.95
N TRP A 79 4.52 8.14 22.21
CA TRP A 79 4.06 7.99 20.83
C TRP A 79 5.16 7.50 19.87
N GLN A 80 6.44 7.71 20.19
CA GLN A 80 7.59 7.25 19.40
C GLN A 80 8.00 5.81 19.68
N THR A 81 7.41 5.16 20.68
CA THR A 81 7.74 3.78 21.00
C THR A 81 7.32 2.84 19.87
N TYR A 82 8.25 2.00 19.43
CA TYR A 82 7.97 0.91 18.50
C TYR A 82 6.77 0.06 18.97
N PRO A 83 5.81 -0.30 18.08
CA PRO A 83 5.78 -0.08 16.63
C PRO A 83 4.93 1.12 16.17
N ARG A 84 4.46 1.97 17.09
CA ARG A 84 3.46 3.02 16.78
C ARG A 84 3.86 3.92 15.59
N PRO A 85 5.09 4.47 15.52
CA PRO A 85 5.48 5.34 14.41
C PRO A 85 5.45 4.65 13.05
N LEU A 86 5.79 3.36 12.97
CA LEU A 86 5.74 2.60 11.71
C LEU A 86 4.31 2.48 11.21
N LEU A 87 3.36 2.24 12.12
CA LEU A 87 1.95 2.06 11.77
C LEU A 87 1.33 3.38 11.29
N TYR A 88 1.62 4.48 11.96
CA TYR A 88 1.18 5.80 11.52
C TYR A 88 1.83 6.19 10.18
N GLY A 89 3.13 5.95 10.06
CA GLY A 89 3.88 6.18 8.81
C GLY A 89 3.29 5.38 7.64
N ALA A 90 3.04 4.09 7.82
CA ALA A 90 2.44 3.23 6.81
C ALA A 90 1.05 3.73 6.38
N ALA A 91 0.20 4.08 7.34
CA ALA A 91 -1.16 4.55 7.08
C ALA A 91 -1.17 5.88 6.31
N ILE A 92 -0.34 6.84 6.73
CA ILE A 92 -0.19 8.14 6.06
C ILE A 92 0.40 7.95 4.66
N GLY A 93 1.47 7.17 4.54
CA GLY A 93 2.12 6.88 3.27
C GLY A 93 1.17 6.22 2.27
N ARG A 94 0.36 5.25 2.74
CA ARG A 94 -0.69 4.61 1.94
C ARG A 94 -1.72 5.64 1.45
N LEU A 95 -2.21 6.50 2.35
CA LEU A 95 -3.17 7.56 2.02
C LEU A 95 -2.61 8.48 0.94
N VAL A 96 -1.35 8.92 1.08
CA VAL A 96 -0.67 9.74 0.07
C VAL A 96 -0.57 9.01 -1.27
N GLY A 97 -0.22 7.72 -1.28
CA GLY A 97 -0.16 6.94 -2.51
C GLY A 97 -1.51 6.80 -3.23
N VAL A 98 -2.61 6.66 -2.46
CA VAL A 98 -3.99 6.66 -3.01
C VAL A 98 -4.34 8.02 -3.61
N LEU A 99 -4.10 9.10 -2.87
CA LEU A 99 -4.39 10.47 -3.32
C LEU A 99 -3.56 10.84 -4.56
N ALA A 100 -2.28 10.49 -4.58
CA ALA A 100 -1.41 10.70 -5.74
C ALA A 100 -1.89 9.93 -6.96
N HIS A 101 -2.39 8.70 -6.79
CA HIS A 101 -2.99 7.97 -7.90
C HIS A 101 -4.25 8.66 -8.42
N LEU A 102 -5.16 9.08 -7.54
CA LEU A 102 -6.40 9.76 -7.89
C LEU A 102 -6.13 11.07 -8.67
N VAL A 103 -5.21 11.89 -8.18
CA VAL A 103 -4.83 13.16 -8.82
C VAL A 103 -4.25 12.90 -10.21
N LEU A 104 -3.31 11.97 -10.35
CA LEU A 104 -2.69 11.68 -11.65
C LEU A 104 -3.67 11.06 -12.64
N ALA A 105 -4.58 10.19 -12.16
CA ALA A 105 -5.64 9.65 -13.02
C ALA A 105 -6.61 10.74 -13.50
N CYS A 106 -6.91 11.72 -12.64
CA CYS A 106 -7.73 12.87 -13.01
C CYS A 106 -7.03 13.76 -14.05
N VAL A 107 -5.71 13.96 -13.92
CA VAL A 107 -4.91 14.68 -14.93
C VAL A 107 -4.90 13.94 -16.28
N ASP A 108 -4.78 12.62 -16.27
CA ASP A 108 -4.83 11.80 -17.51
C ASP A 108 -6.21 11.88 -18.22
N LEU A 109 -7.25 12.35 -17.52
CA LEU A 109 -8.63 12.48 -18.02
C LEU A 109 -8.97 13.87 -18.60
N MET A 110 -8.14 14.89 -18.33
CA MET A 110 -8.33 16.26 -18.80
C MET A 110 -7.60 16.52 -20.12
#